data_AF-A0A7X7TA04-F1
#
_entry.id   AF-A0A7X7TA04-F1
#
_cell.length_a   1.000
_cell.length_b   1.000
_cell.length_c   1.000
_cell.angle_alpha   90.00
_cell.angle_beta   90.00
_cell.angle_gamma   90.00
#
_symmetry.space_group_name_H-M   'P 1'
#
loop_
_entity.id
_entity.type
_entity.pdbx_description
1 polymer ?
#
loop_
_entity_poly.entity_id
_entity_poly.type
_entity_poly.pdbx_seq_one_letter_code
_entity_poly.pdbx_strand_id
1 'polypeptide(L)'
;YVYQSFFERSPEADISIGNTGYFSFRDNISAKSNRFFNAGGIGAAANLTFDRILIDDPKETPIQIGNLGPVLLMDNEIGYVNAPAVRVNPQAGFVSIENQFSQPNPIVAKPNAFRMDKPEEILIADYFPPAGRLPIRQVSAIEMTPKDTTEAIQKAIDKAAGLDAKNAIVHFPVGQYAIDKTLLIPANKSIRLIGEGADTVLSWRGQEGSPVIRFEGPSRAIVENLFINGSGKADVIVIANCDQPGSRVLMDQPNVATCKEVGYLVDGLDNAEVAMCNINHSDCDIGVKVVGGALAREGKDSRGTTTIFSGSSSNNRISYTLADGGVLVVRDIWYESGSQPGFLDLSGKGRFTLNGAMVATAAKDNIPAINIHDFDGQVTLLTSIFHSGCKAVPIRISGLSEQSMVLFLGSQFGMGDFAPVVEGDKGKVVVAECVRFTQGGGAEPVADIGTADPEIIKQMLTDTRGRDLPKQRKIEDSATDLILHRVGVSNTRTGIRLSK
;
A
#
# COMPACT_ATOMS: atom_id res chain seq x y z
N TYR A 1 -0.37 11.69 0.09
CA TYR A 1 0.45 11.16 1.20
C TYR A 1 1.82 11.83 1.19
N VAL A 2 2.49 11.90 2.34
CA VAL A 2 3.89 12.36 2.49
C VAL A 2 4.59 11.40 3.45
N TYR A 3 5.69 10.78 3.03
CA TYR A 3 6.42 9.85 3.88
C TYR A 3 7.94 10.00 3.77
N GLN A 4 8.68 9.57 4.81
CA GLN A 4 10.15 9.59 4.87
C GLN A 4 10.77 10.95 4.54
N SER A 5 10.07 12.04 4.86
CA SER A 5 10.54 13.41 4.67
C SER A 5 11.19 13.94 5.95
N PHE A 6 12.25 14.73 5.78
CA PHE A 6 12.84 15.53 6.85
C PHE A 6 12.55 17.00 6.59
N PHE A 7 11.86 17.63 7.54
CA PHE A 7 11.54 19.05 7.53
C PHE A 7 12.31 19.76 8.64
N GLU A 8 12.86 20.93 8.34
CA GLU A 8 13.68 21.67 9.30
C GLU A 8 13.41 23.17 9.23
N ARG A 9 13.12 23.78 10.39
CA ARG A 9 12.95 25.24 10.55
C ARG A 9 11.90 25.87 9.62
N SER A 10 10.82 25.15 9.29
CA SER A 10 9.72 25.73 8.51
C SER A 10 9.11 26.91 9.26
N PRO A 11 8.99 28.10 8.66
CA PRO A 11 8.55 29.32 9.36
C PRO A 11 7.04 29.31 9.69
N GLU A 12 6.23 28.58 8.93
CA GLU A 12 4.77 28.53 9.09
C GLU A 12 4.28 27.14 9.55
N ALA A 13 4.47 26.12 8.71
CA ALA A 13 4.20 24.71 8.97
C ALA A 13 5.00 23.86 7.98
N ASP A 14 5.34 22.62 8.33
CA ASP A 14 5.94 21.69 7.34
C ASP A 14 4.93 21.28 6.28
N ILE A 15 3.68 21.06 6.69
CA ILE A 15 2.58 20.66 5.83
C ILE A 15 1.34 21.47 6.19
N SER A 16 0.66 22.04 5.19
CA SER A 16 -0.65 22.65 5.34
C SER A 16 -1.62 22.13 4.29
N ILE A 17 -2.88 21.94 4.67
CA ILE A 17 -3.97 21.64 3.73
C ILE A 17 -5.06 22.71 3.79
N GLY A 18 -5.56 23.08 2.62
CA GLY A 18 -6.71 23.98 2.45
C GLY A 18 -7.95 23.28 1.88
N ASN A 19 -7.83 22.01 1.49
CA ASN A 19 -8.88 21.18 0.92
C ASN A 19 -9.18 19.97 1.80
N THR A 20 -10.18 19.19 1.41
CA THR A 20 -10.55 17.92 2.02
C THR A 20 -10.25 16.74 1.08
N GLY A 21 -10.21 15.54 1.66
CA GLY A 21 -9.76 14.32 1.00
C GLY A 21 -9.11 13.39 2.02
N TYR A 22 -8.44 12.34 1.55
CA TYR A 22 -7.56 11.57 2.42
C TYR A 22 -6.14 12.16 2.37
N PHE A 23 -5.52 12.28 3.54
CA PHE A 23 -4.14 12.67 3.69
C PHE A 23 -3.47 11.82 4.76
N SER A 24 -2.28 11.37 4.45
CA SER A 24 -1.50 10.53 5.33
C SER A 24 -0.05 10.99 5.37
N PHE A 25 0.49 10.98 6.58
CA PHE A 25 1.83 11.40 6.93
C PHE A 25 2.48 10.25 7.67
N ARG A 26 3.55 9.68 7.12
CA ARG A 26 4.19 8.49 7.69
C ARG A 26 5.71 8.62 7.79
N ASP A 27 6.30 8.20 8.89
CA ASP A 27 7.76 8.09 9.00
C ASP A 27 8.49 9.42 8.69
N ASN A 28 7.88 10.56 8.99
CA ASN A 28 8.47 11.88 8.76
C ASN A 28 9.12 12.43 10.03
N ILE A 29 10.08 13.32 9.84
CA ILE A 29 10.78 14.01 10.91
C ILE A 29 10.60 15.52 10.72
N SER A 30 10.19 16.20 11.79
CA SER A 30 10.06 17.65 11.87
C SER A 30 10.99 18.16 12.96
N ALA A 31 11.90 19.08 12.61
CA ALA A 31 12.87 19.62 13.57
C ALA A 31 12.85 21.15 13.57
N LYS A 32 12.60 21.76 14.74
CA LYS A 32 12.69 23.21 14.96
C LYS A 32 11.75 24.04 14.07
N SER A 33 10.75 23.39 13.48
CA SER A 33 9.72 24.01 12.66
C SER A 33 8.69 24.73 13.54
N ASN A 34 7.95 25.67 12.96
CA ASN A 34 6.91 26.35 13.72
C ASN A 34 5.81 25.38 14.18
N ARG A 35 5.41 24.46 13.30
CA ARG A 35 4.55 23.30 13.55
C ARG A 35 4.75 22.28 12.44
N PHE A 36 4.38 21.02 12.66
CA PHE A 36 4.42 19.99 11.63
C PHE A 36 3.23 20.11 10.66
N PHE A 37 2.01 20.19 11.18
CA PHE A 37 0.80 20.12 10.38
C PHE A 37 -0.25 21.16 10.76
N ASN A 38 -0.86 21.75 9.72
CA ASN A 38 -1.95 22.71 9.86
C ASN A 38 -3.08 22.46 8.87
N ALA A 39 -4.30 22.26 9.38
CA ALA A 39 -5.53 22.29 8.61
C ALA A 39 -6.48 23.33 9.19
N GLY A 40 -6.90 24.30 8.36
CA GLY A 40 -7.88 25.32 8.75
C GLY A 40 -9.27 24.74 9.05
N GLY A 41 -10.12 25.57 9.66
CA GLY A 41 -11.51 25.23 9.92
C GLY A 41 -12.35 25.16 8.63
N ILE A 42 -12.95 24.01 8.36
CA ILE A 42 -13.92 23.81 7.27
C ILE A 42 -15.00 22.83 7.75
N GLY A 43 -16.25 23.03 7.33
CA GLY A 43 -17.38 22.16 7.70
C GLY A 43 -17.39 20.79 7.02
N ALA A 44 -16.29 20.41 6.37
CA ALA A 44 -16.10 19.17 5.65
C ALA A 44 -15.06 18.27 6.36
N ALA A 45 -15.15 16.97 6.14
CA ALA A 45 -14.22 15.97 6.67
C ALA A 45 -12.96 15.87 5.79
N ALA A 46 -11.78 15.76 6.42
CA ALA A 46 -10.57 15.28 5.79
C ALA A 46 -10.06 14.08 6.60
N ASN A 47 -9.89 12.93 5.95
CA ASN A 47 -9.39 11.74 6.61
C ASN A 47 -7.87 11.87 6.79
N LEU A 48 -7.42 12.01 8.04
CA LEU A 48 -6.03 12.29 8.37
C LEU A 48 -5.39 11.12 9.10
N THR A 49 -4.23 10.68 8.63
CA THR A 49 -3.39 9.68 9.32
C THR A 49 -2.01 10.25 9.63
N PHE A 50 -1.59 10.15 10.88
CA PHE A 50 -0.26 10.50 11.38
C PHE A 50 0.34 9.25 12.01
N ASP A 51 1.38 8.71 11.39
CA ASP A 51 1.94 7.40 11.73
C ASP A 51 3.47 7.49 11.82
N ARG A 52 4.05 7.22 12.99
CA ARG A 52 5.52 7.28 13.22
C ARG A 52 6.13 8.63 12.82
N ILE A 53 5.51 9.73 13.21
CA ILE A 53 6.08 11.07 13.05
C ILE A 53 6.94 11.40 14.28
N LEU A 54 8.17 11.82 14.04
CA LEU A 54 9.04 12.42 15.05
C LEU A 54 8.99 13.94 14.93
N ILE A 55 8.59 14.63 16.00
CA ILE A 55 8.54 16.10 16.03
C ILE A 55 9.42 16.59 17.18
N ASP A 56 10.48 17.30 16.83
CA ASP A 56 11.48 17.87 17.74
C ASP A 56 11.43 19.40 17.77
N ASP A 57 11.45 19.95 18.99
CA ASP A 57 11.48 21.39 19.31
C ASP A 57 10.57 22.30 18.45
N PRO A 58 9.26 22.01 18.35
CA PRO A 58 8.31 22.84 17.61
C PRO A 58 8.01 24.15 18.36
N LYS A 59 7.86 25.26 17.62
CA LYS A 59 7.65 26.60 18.23
C LYS A 59 6.22 26.83 18.75
N GLU A 60 5.22 26.20 18.13
CA GLU A 60 3.80 26.27 18.49
C GLU A 60 3.17 24.87 18.54
N THR A 61 1.84 24.77 18.75
CA THR A 61 1.10 23.48 18.68
C THR A 61 1.41 22.77 17.35
N PRO A 62 2.10 21.61 17.40
CA PRO A 62 2.64 20.92 16.22
C PRO A 62 1.60 20.41 15.24
N ILE A 63 0.47 19.90 15.73
CA ILE A 63 -0.58 19.33 14.89
C ILE A 63 -1.88 20.08 15.20
N GLN A 64 -2.38 20.81 14.21
CA GLN A 64 -3.63 21.57 14.30
C GLN A 64 -4.61 21.13 13.23
N ILE A 65 -5.80 20.69 13.66
CA ILE A 65 -6.83 20.13 12.78
C ILE A 65 -8.15 20.86 13.06
N GLY A 66 -8.49 21.82 12.20
CA GLY A 66 -9.73 22.57 12.27
C GLY A 66 -10.92 21.95 11.53
N ASN A 67 -10.68 21.00 10.63
CA ASN A 67 -11.72 20.28 9.88
C ASN A 67 -12.38 19.16 10.71
N LEU A 68 -13.34 18.45 10.13
CA LEU A 68 -14.13 17.42 10.85
C LEU A 68 -13.46 16.03 10.90
N GLY A 69 -12.17 15.91 10.59
CA GLY A 69 -11.47 14.62 10.57
C GLY A 69 -12.12 13.65 9.58
N PRO A 70 -12.16 12.35 9.86
CA PRO A 70 -11.62 11.65 11.03
C PRO A 70 -10.09 11.66 11.08
N VAL A 71 -9.54 11.53 12.28
CA VAL A 71 -8.11 11.64 12.56
C VAL A 71 -7.60 10.40 13.28
N LEU A 72 -6.55 9.78 12.75
CA LEU A 72 -5.79 8.71 13.38
C LEU A 72 -4.36 9.17 13.69
N LEU A 73 -3.99 9.20 14.97
CA LEU A 73 -2.62 9.38 15.45
C LEU A 73 -2.10 8.06 16.00
N MET A 74 -1.00 7.56 15.45
CA MET A 74 -0.43 6.28 15.83
C MET A 74 1.10 6.34 15.91
N ASP A 75 1.65 5.81 17.01
CA ASP A 75 3.10 5.60 17.19
C ASP A 75 3.96 6.87 16.95
N ASN A 76 3.43 8.07 17.20
CA ASN A 76 4.16 9.32 17.03
C ASN A 76 4.97 9.67 18.29
N GLU A 77 6.09 10.34 18.09
CA GLU A 77 6.97 10.87 19.14
C GLU A 77 7.02 12.39 19.03
N ILE A 78 6.42 13.09 20.00
CA ILE A 78 6.26 14.56 19.93
C ILE A 78 6.91 15.21 21.16
N GLY A 79 8.10 15.78 20.95
CA GLY A 79 8.81 16.63 21.91
C GLY A 79 8.26 18.04 21.85
N TYR A 80 7.91 18.62 22.99
CA TYR A 80 7.11 19.83 23.04
C TYR A 80 7.24 20.62 24.37
N VAL A 81 7.16 21.97 24.34
CA VAL A 81 7.51 22.84 25.51
C VAL A 81 6.42 23.81 26.05
N ASN A 82 5.48 24.41 25.28
CA ASN A 82 4.63 25.56 25.75
C ASN A 82 3.06 25.62 25.54
N ALA A 83 2.37 24.64 24.92
CA ALA A 83 0.97 24.51 24.51
C ALA A 83 0.56 23.00 24.37
N PRO A 84 -0.65 22.60 23.93
CA PRO A 84 -0.90 21.19 23.63
C PRO A 84 -0.11 20.74 22.38
N ALA A 85 0.33 19.49 22.36
CA ALA A 85 1.00 18.85 21.23
C ALA A 85 0.06 18.64 20.04
N VAL A 86 -1.22 18.38 20.31
CA VAL A 86 -2.24 18.12 19.29
C VAL A 86 -3.51 18.87 19.63
N ARG A 87 -4.05 19.61 18.66
CA ARG A 87 -5.37 20.22 18.74
C ARG A 87 -6.26 19.73 17.61
N VAL A 88 -7.36 19.07 17.97
CA VAL A 88 -8.35 18.52 17.04
C VAL A 88 -9.69 19.20 17.27
N ASN A 89 -10.40 19.50 16.18
CA ASN A 89 -11.78 19.95 16.23
C ASN A 89 -12.62 19.02 17.12
N PRO A 90 -13.37 19.54 18.12
CA PRO A 90 -14.14 18.72 19.05
C PRO A 90 -15.32 17.97 18.40
N GLN A 91 -15.63 18.22 17.14
CA GLN A 91 -16.64 17.47 16.37
C GLN A 91 -16.03 16.36 15.51
N ALA A 92 -14.70 16.29 15.38
CA ALA A 92 -14.04 15.30 14.55
C ALA A 92 -14.06 13.90 15.17
N GLY A 93 -14.10 12.89 14.31
CA GLY A 93 -13.70 11.54 14.70
C GLY A 93 -12.21 11.54 15.08
N PHE A 94 -11.84 10.97 16.23
CA PHE A 94 -10.46 11.04 16.72
C PHE A 94 -10.03 9.80 17.48
N VAL A 95 -8.95 9.20 16.99
CA VAL A 95 -8.27 8.02 17.54
C VAL A 95 -6.80 8.36 17.77
N SER A 96 -6.31 8.11 18.98
CA SER A 96 -4.91 8.31 19.37
C SER A 96 -4.39 7.07 20.06
N ILE A 97 -3.36 6.42 19.52
CA ILE A 97 -2.88 5.13 19.99
C ILE A 97 -1.36 5.11 20.04
N GLU A 98 -0.81 4.76 21.20
CA GLU A 98 0.61 4.49 21.40
C GLU A 98 1.53 5.66 21.01
N ASN A 99 1.01 6.88 21.04
CA ASN A 99 1.82 8.08 20.88
C ASN A 99 2.55 8.40 22.20
N GLN A 100 3.72 9.02 22.07
CA GLN A 100 4.59 9.44 23.16
C GLN A 100 4.78 10.95 23.14
N PHE A 101 4.78 11.57 24.31
CA PHE A 101 4.79 13.02 24.47
C PHE A 101 5.69 13.41 25.65
N SER A 102 6.48 14.47 25.48
CA SER A 102 7.37 14.96 26.55
C SER A 102 6.65 15.68 27.72
N GLN A 103 5.31 15.79 27.70
CA GLN A 103 4.51 16.55 28.68
C GLN A 103 3.15 15.89 28.97
N PRO A 104 2.55 16.12 30.16
CA PRO A 104 1.20 15.63 30.48
C PRO A 104 0.10 16.41 29.74
N ASN A 105 -1.08 15.80 29.59
CA ASN A 105 -2.25 16.35 28.88
C ASN A 105 -1.95 16.89 27.46
N PRO A 106 -1.26 16.12 26.60
CA PRO A 106 -0.72 16.63 25.34
C PRO A 106 -1.77 16.92 24.26
N ILE A 107 -3.01 16.44 24.43
CA ILE A 107 -4.03 16.47 23.38
C ILE A 107 -5.30 17.21 23.82
N VAL A 108 -5.67 18.23 23.05
CA VAL A 108 -6.98 18.89 23.11
C VAL A 108 -7.85 18.35 21.98
N ALA A 109 -8.88 17.58 22.33
CA ALA A 109 -9.90 17.04 21.43
C ALA A 109 -11.18 16.77 22.22
N LYS A 110 -12.20 16.17 21.60
CA LYS A 110 -13.46 15.83 22.27
C LYS A 110 -13.24 14.92 23.51
N PRO A 111 -14.07 15.03 24.55
CA PRO A 111 -13.89 14.26 25.80
C PRO A 111 -13.99 12.74 25.63
N ASN A 112 -14.80 12.27 24.69
CA ASN A 112 -15.06 10.85 24.43
C ASN A 112 -14.21 10.29 23.27
N ALA A 113 -13.13 10.95 22.88
CA ALA A 113 -12.23 10.42 21.86
C ALA A 113 -11.57 9.12 22.32
N PHE A 114 -11.34 8.21 21.39
CA PHE A 114 -10.65 6.96 21.66
C PHE A 114 -9.14 7.21 21.82
N ARG A 115 -8.61 7.04 23.03
CA ARG A 115 -7.19 7.32 23.35
C ARG A 115 -6.55 6.18 24.11
N MET A 116 -5.39 5.74 23.64
CA MET A 116 -4.57 4.67 24.20
C MET A 116 -3.08 5.02 24.11
N ASP A 117 -2.75 6.27 24.46
CA ASP A 117 -1.39 6.78 24.42
C ASP A 117 -0.61 6.37 25.67
N LYS A 118 0.71 6.26 25.54
CA LYS A 118 1.61 6.00 26.66
C LYS A 118 2.28 7.32 27.06
N PRO A 119 1.97 7.87 28.25
CA PRO A 119 2.69 9.04 28.74
C PRO A 119 4.06 8.60 29.25
N GLU A 120 5.08 8.64 28.39
CA GLU A 120 6.48 8.52 28.79
C GLU A 120 7.25 9.76 28.35
N GLU A 121 8.10 10.29 29.24
CA GLU A 121 8.99 11.39 28.94
C GLU A 121 10.05 10.90 27.95
N ILE A 122 9.97 11.37 26.71
CA ILE A 122 10.92 11.01 25.66
C ILE A 122 12.01 12.08 25.53
N LEU A 123 13.25 11.62 25.39
CA LEU A 123 14.36 12.42 24.88
C LEU A 123 14.49 12.13 23.38
N ILE A 124 14.20 13.13 22.55
CA ILE A 124 14.39 13.00 21.12
C ILE A 124 15.89 13.15 20.82
N ALA A 125 16.49 12.12 20.24
CA ALA A 125 17.87 12.20 19.79
C ALA A 125 17.96 13.13 18.55
N ASP A 126 19.00 13.96 18.49
CA ASP A 126 19.29 14.78 17.31
C ASP A 126 19.36 13.88 16.05
N TYR A 127 18.38 14.01 15.15
CA TYR A 127 18.40 13.33 13.87
C TYR A 127 18.90 14.26 12.77
N PHE A 128 20.04 13.91 12.18
CA PHE A 128 20.59 14.56 11.00
C PHE A 128 20.52 13.60 9.82
N PRO A 129 19.78 13.92 8.73
CA PRO A 129 19.79 13.07 7.56
C PRO A 129 21.20 12.99 6.98
N PRO A 130 21.66 11.81 6.54
CA PRO A 130 22.98 11.68 5.92
C PRO A 130 23.03 12.52 4.63
N ALA A 131 23.93 13.49 4.59
CA ALA A 131 24.24 14.22 3.37
C ALA A 131 24.90 13.26 2.37
N GLY A 132 24.18 12.89 1.31
CA GLY A 132 24.71 11.99 0.29
C GLY A 132 24.29 12.43 -1.11
N ARG A 133 25.25 12.81 -1.95
CA ARG A 133 25.08 12.69 -3.40
C ARG A 133 25.27 11.21 -3.75
N LEU A 134 24.34 10.63 -4.51
CA LEU A 134 24.57 9.31 -5.09
C LEU A 134 25.82 9.40 -5.99
N PRO A 135 26.84 8.55 -5.82
CA PRO A 135 28.01 8.57 -6.68
C PRO A 135 27.61 8.22 -8.11
N ILE A 136 28.01 9.06 -9.08
CA ILE A 136 27.92 8.71 -10.49
C ILE A 136 28.91 7.57 -10.75
N ARG A 137 28.39 6.39 -11.08
CA ARG A 137 29.21 5.25 -11.48
C ARG A 137 29.19 5.11 -13.00
N GLN A 138 30.37 5.08 -13.63
CA GLN A 138 30.48 4.54 -14.97
C GLN A 138 30.45 3.01 -14.89
N VAL A 139 29.54 2.40 -15.64
CA VAL A 139 29.37 0.96 -15.75
C VAL A 139 29.40 0.57 -17.23
N SER A 140 29.92 -0.62 -17.53
CA SER A 140 29.82 -1.20 -18.88
C SER A 140 28.53 -2.02 -18.98
N ALA A 141 27.82 -1.90 -20.10
CA ALA A 141 26.61 -2.65 -20.40
C ALA A 141 26.71 -3.39 -21.74
N ILE A 142 25.92 -4.44 -21.89
CA ILE A 142 25.66 -5.08 -23.18
C ILE A 142 24.49 -4.34 -23.82
N GLU A 143 24.79 -3.56 -24.85
CA GLU A 143 23.82 -2.72 -25.57
C GLU A 143 22.96 -3.55 -26.54
N MET A 144 21.64 -3.45 -26.40
CA MET A 144 20.67 -4.01 -27.32
C MET A 144 20.26 -2.99 -28.39
N THR A 145 19.59 -3.48 -29.42
CA THR A 145 18.97 -2.69 -30.48
C THR A 145 17.57 -3.21 -30.74
N PRO A 146 16.60 -2.37 -31.16
CA PRO A 146 15.25 -2.84 -31.50
C PRO A 146 15.18 -3.88 -32.64
N LYS A 147 16.30 -4.14 -33.33
CA LYS A 147 16.42 -5.18 -34.37
C LYS A 147 16.84 -6.54 -33.81
N ASP A 148 17.30 -6.60 -32.56
CA ASP A 148 17.72 -7.85 -31.93
C ASP A 148 16.52 -8.78 -31.74
N THR A 149 16.70 -10.03 -32.15
CA THR A 149 15.69 -11.07 -31.96
C THR A 149 15.66 -11.52 -30.50
N THR A 150 14.60 -12.23 -30.11
CA THR A 150 14.52 -12.87 -28.78
C THR A 150 15.77 -13.69 -28.45
N GLU A 151 16.31 -14.45 -29.41
CA GLU A 151 17.52 -15.25 -29.22
C GLU A 151 18.77 -14.39 -29.00
N ALA A 152 18.88 -13.24 -29.67
CA ALA A 152 19.99 -12.32 -29.46
C ALA A 152 19.92 -11.68 -28.06
N ILE A 153 18.72 -11.29 -27.62
CA ILE A 153 18.47 -10.76 -26.28
C ILE A 153 18.77 -11.82 -25.21
N GLN A 154 18.32 -13.07 -25.41
CA GLN A 154 18.63 -14.17 -24.49
C GLN A 154 20.14 -14.41 -24.39
N LYS A 155 20.88 -14.41 -25.52
CA LYS A 155 22.34 -14.53 -25.49
C LYS A 155 23.02 -13.38 -24.73
N ALA A 156 22.47 -12.17 -24.79
CA ALA A 156 22.97 -11.04 -24.01
C ALA A 156 22.76 -11.25 -22.51
N ILE A 157 21.58 -11.73 -22.12
CA ILE A 157 21.26 -12.12 -20.74
C ILE A 157 22.20 -13.22 -20.26
N ASP A 158 22.39 -14.29 -21.04
CA ASP A 158 23.28 -15.40 -20.69
C ASP A 158 24.73 -14.94 -20.55
N LYS A 159 25.17 -14.01 -21.40
CA LYS A 159 26.49 -13.38 -21.29
C LYS A 159 26.60 -12.54 -20.02
N ALA A 160 25.60 -11.71 -19.71
CA ALA A 160 25.57 -10.91 -18.47
C ALA A 160 25.60 -11.80 -17.22
N ALA A 161 24.92 -12.95 -17.24
CA ALA A 161 24.91 -13.94 -16.16
C ALA A 161 26.30 -14.53 -15.82
N GLY A 162 27.25 -14.42 -16.75
CA GLY A 162 28.65 -14.82 -16.56
C GLY A 162 29.57 -13.72 -16.05
N LEU A 163 29.10 -12.48 -15.90
CA LEU A 163 29.89 -11.34 -15.47
C LEU A 163 29.80 -11.10 -13.97
N ASP A 164 30.77 -10.36 -13.43
CA ASP A 164 30.65 -9.77 -12.10
C ASP A 164 29.40 -8.89 -12.01
N ALA A 165 28.70 -8.90 -10.87
CA ALA A 165 27.45 -8.17 -10.64
C ALA A 165 27.51 -6.67 -11.03
N LYS A 166 28.68 -6.03 -10.88
CA LYS A 166 28.91 -4.62 -11.26
C LYS A 166 28.79 -4.35 -12.78
N ASN A 167 28.98 -5.37 -13.60
CA ASN A 167 29.03 -5.30 -15.08
C ASN A 167 27.94 -6.14 -15.75
N ALA A 168 27.14 -6.89 -14.99
CA ALA A 168 26.08 -7.76 -15.49
C ALA A 168 24.82 -6.94 -15.88
N ILE A 169 24.97 -6.04 -16.84
CA ILE A 169 23.94 -5.11 -17.28
C ILE A 169 23.60 -5.38 -18.76
N VAL A 170 22.32 -5.59 -19.05
CA VAL A 170 21.76 -5.56 -20.40
C VAL A 170 20.96 -4.26 -20.53
N HIS A 171 21.37 -3.39 -21.43
CA HIS A 171 20.74 -2.09 -21.66
C HIS A 171 19.90 -2.12 -22.93
N PHE A 172 18.67 -1.62 -22.82
CA PHE A 172 17.69 -1.51 -23.89
C PHE A 172 17.44 -0.03 -24.18
N PRO A 173 18.07 0.54 -25.22
CA PRO A 173 17.71 1.87 -25.71
C PRO A 173 16.23 1.96 -26.10
N VAL A 174 15.70 3.17 -26.16
CA VAL A 174 14.33 3.44 -26.65
C VAL A 174 14.04 2.67 -27.94
N GLY A 175 12.88 1.99 -27.97
CA GLY A 175 12.41 1.25 -29.13
C GLY A 175 11.51 0.07 -28.78
N GLN A 176 11.08 -0.63 -29.81
CA GLN A 176 10.15 -1.76 -29.73
C GLN A 176 10.89 -3.07 -30.02
N TYR A 177 10.94 -3.97 -29.05
CA TYR A 177 11.62 -5.25 -29.13
C TYR A 177 10.58 -6.36 -29.24
N ALA A 178 10.62 -7.14 -30.33
CA ALA A 178 9.70 -8.26 -30.53
C ALA A 178 10.16 -9.50 -29.76
N ILE A 179 9.36 -9.97 -28.82
CA ILE A 179 9.67 -11.12 -27.96
C ILE A 179 8.72 -12.27 -28.27
N ASP A 180 9.20 -13.30 -28.96
CA ASP A 180 8.41 -14.47 -29.38
C ASP A 180 8.63 -15.73 -28.51
N LYS A 181 9.57 -15.68 -27.57
CA LYS A 181 9.87 -16.70 -26.57
C LYS A 181 10.18 -16.04 -25.23
N THR A 182 9.95 -16.76 -24.13
CA THR A 182 10.27 -16.29 -22.79
C THR A 182 11.76 -15.96 -22.66
N LEU A 183 12.06 -14.77 -22.15
CA LEU A 183 13.39 -14.40 -21.69
C LEU A 183 13.61 -14.96 -20.28
N LEU A 184 14.60 -15.85 -20.13
CA LEU A 184 14.89 -16.53 -18.88
C LEU A 184 16.05 -15.84 -18.15
N ILE A 185 15.80 -15.43 -16.91
CA ILE A 185 16.81 -14.92 -15.99
C ILE A 185 17.16 -16.04 -15.00
N PRO A 186 18.39 -16.61 -15.09
CA PRO A 186 18.78 -17.77 -14.29
C PRO A 186 18.90 -17.46 -12.80
N ALA A 187 18.66 -18.49 -11.98
CA ALA A 187 18.81 -18.41 -10.53
C ALA A 187 20.25 -18.12 -10.09
N ASN A 188 20.39 -17.48 -8.94
CA ASN A 188 21.64 -17.09 -8.27
C ASN A 188 22.50 -16.14 -9.10
N LYS A 189 21.92 -15.42 -10.06
CA LYS A 189 22.61 -14.43 -10.88
C LYS A 189 22.13 -13.02 -10.57
N SER A 190 23.10 -12.12 -10.36
CA SER A 190 22.85 -10.68 -10.24
C SER A 190 22.91 -10.07 -11.63
N ILE A 191 21.75 -9.85 -12.24
CA ILE A 191 21.60 -9.29 -13.59
C ILE A 191 20.73 -8.04 -13.52
N ARG A 192 21.13 -7.00 -14.25
CA ARG A 192 20.33 -5.78 -14.41
C ARG A 192 19.79 -5.68 -15.82
N LEU A 193 18.48 -5.53 -15.95
CA LEU A 193 17.81 -5.18 -17.20
C LEU A 193 17.37 -3.73 -17.11
N ILE A 194 17.93 -2.87 -17.94
CA ILE A 194 17.72 -1.41 -17.85
C ILE A 194 17.20 -0.91 -19.18
N GLY A 195 16.05 -0.24 -19.17
CA GLY A 195 15.58 0.56 -20.30
C GLY A 195 15.75 2.06 -20.10
N GLU A 196 15.23 2.83 -21.04
CA GLU A 196 15.24 4.30 -21.03
C GLU A 196 13.85 4.90 -20.74
N GLY A 197 12.93 4.11 -20.19
CA GLY A 197 11.58 4.52 -19.77
C GLY A 197 10.46 3.86 -20.55
N ALA A 198 9.30 4.51 -20.60
CA ALA A 198 8.08 3.96 -21.19
C ALA A 198 8.19 3.68 -22.71
N ASP A 199 9.14 4.33 -23.41
CA ASP A 199 9.39 4.12 -24.84
C ASP A 199 10.35 2.96 -25.12
N THR A 200 10.90 2.31 -24.08
CA THR A 200 11.60 1.04 -24.19
C THR A 200 10.61 -0.10 -23.95
N VAL A 201 10.14 -0.74 -25.03
CA VAL A 201 9.00 -1.65 -24.97
C VAL A 201 9.36 -3.06 -25.42
N LEU A 202 9.19 -4.04 -24.54
CA LEU A 202 9.22 -5.46 -24.89
C LEU A 202 7.80 -5.90 -25.28
N SER A 203 7.60 -6.27 -26.54
CA SER A 203 6.28 -6.61 -27.10
C SER A 203 6.15 -8.11 -27.34
N TRP A 204 5.22 -8.76 -26.65
CA TRP A 204 5.00 -10.19 -26.73
C TRP A 204 4.41 -10.63 -28.09
N ARG A 205 4.98 -11.67 -28.66
CA ARG A 205 4.55 -12.36 -29.90
C ARG A 205 4.48 -13.89 -29.74
N GLY A 206 4.84 -14.40 -28.57
CA GLY A 206 4.87 -15.84 -28.31
C GLY A 206 3.51 -16.42 -27.97
N GLN A 207 3.55 -17.64 -27.41
CA GLN A 207 2.36 -18.40 -27.04
C GLN A 207 1.55 -17.73 -25.92
N GLU A 208 0.23 -17.94 -25.94
CA GLU A 208 -0.66 -17.53 -24.86
C GLU A 208 -0.34 -18.22 -23.53
N GLY A 209 -0.41 -17.46 -22.44
CA GLY A 209 -0.12 -17.90 -21.08
C GLY A 209 1.36 -18.07 -20.75
N SER A 210 2.27 -17.93 -21.72
CA SER A 210 3.71 -17.92 -21.46
C SER A 210 4.18 -16.57 -20.95
N PRO A 211 5.22 -16.54 -20.10
CA PRO A 211 5.78 -15.28 -19.62
C PRO A 211 6.66 -14.58 -20.64
N VAL A 212 6.68 -13.25 -20.60
CA VAL A 212 7.64 -12.45 -21.39
C VAL A 212 9.01 -12.58 -20.74
N ILE A 213 9.08 -12.32 -19.43
CA ILE A 213 10.30 -12.49 -18.63
C ILE A 213 10.00 -13.43 -17.46
N ARG A 214 10.86 -14.43 -17.29
CA ARG A 214 10.81 -15.36 -16.17
C ARG A 214 12.10 -15.29 -15.37
N PHE A 215 11.97 -15.01 -14.07
CA PHE A 215 13.06 -15.06 -13.11
C PHE A 215 12.99 -16.37 -12.33
N GLU A 216 14.07 -17.14 -12.34
CA GLU A 216 14.20 -18.31 -11.49
C GLU A 216 14.81 -17.91 -10.14
N GLY A 217 14.14 -18.29 -9.05
CA GLY A 217 14.61 -18.04 -7.71
C GLY A 217 15.60 -19.11 -7.20
N PRO A 218 16.55 -18.75 -6.30
CA PRO A 218 16.76 -17.42 -5.74
C PRO A 218 17.23 -16.40 -6.78
N SER A 219 16.57 -15.26 -6.91
CA SER A 219 16.90 -14.25 -7.92
C SER A 219 17.52 -13.02 -7.28
N ARG A 220 18.54 -12.43 -7.93
CA ARG A 220 19.18 -11.17 -7.51
C ARG A 220 19.08 -10.10 -8.60
N ALA A 221 18.04 -10.20 -9.41
CA ALA A 221 17.85 -9.35 -10.56
C ALA A 221 17.30 -7.97 -10.19
N ILE A 222 17.67 -6.97 -11.00
CA ILE A 222 17.10 -5.63 -10.94
C ILE A 222 16.56 -5.31 -12.33
N VAL A 223 15.33 -4.83 -12.40
CA VAL A 223 14.69 -4.38 -13.64
C VAL A 223 14.29 -2.93 -13.50
N GLU A 224 14.71 -2.09 -14.44
CA GLU A 224 14.55 -0.64 -14.33
C GLU A 224 14.07 -0.03 -15.65
N ASN A 225 13.13 0.93 -15.55
CA ASN A 225 12.79 1.86 -16.63
C ASN A 225 12.41 1.18 -17.96
N LEU A 226 11.54 0.18 -17.93
CA LEU A 226 11.08 -0.48 -19.15
C LEU A 226 9.58 -0.73 -19.11
N PHE A 227 9.00 -0.88 -20.29
CA PHE A 227 7.62 -1.22 -20.48
C PHE A 227 7.48 -2.59 -21.16
N ILE A 228 6.48 -3.37 -20.78
CA ILE A 228 6.22 -4.67 -21.37
C ILE A 228 4.76 -4.78 -21.79
N ASN A 229 4.54 -5.07 -23.08
CA ASN A 229 3.21 -5.29 -23.63
C ASN A 229 2.97 -6.81 -23.79
N GLY A 230 1.98 -7.34 -23.07
CA GLY A 230 1.65 -8.76 -23.08
C GLY A 230 0.79 -9.23 -24.27
N SER A 231 0.43 -8.34 -25.19
CA SER A 231 -0.42 -8.60 -26.37
C SER A 231 -1.77 -9.26 -26.04
N GLY A 232 -2.28 -9.04 -24.83
CA GLY A 232 -3.50 -9.60 -24.27
C GLY A 232 -3.41 -11.11 -23.99
N LYS A 233 -2.19 -11.67 -23.98
CA LYS A 233 -1.94 -13.12 -24.01
C LYS A 233 -0.96 -13.61 -22.95
N ALA A 234 0.04 -12.81 -22.59
CA ALA A 234 1.15 -13.25 -21.73
C ALA A 234 0.84 -13.13 -20.23
N ASP A 235 1.57 -13.93 -19.45
CA ASP A 235 1.79 -13.73 -18.01
C ASP A 235 3.09 -12.94 -17.83
N VAL A 236 3.02 -11.60 -17.87
CA VAL A 236 4.14 -10.80 -18.37
C VAL A 236 5.45 -10.95 -17.58
N ILE A 237 5.42 -10.76 -16.26
CA ILE A 237 6.56 -11.02 -15.38
C ILE A 237 6.21 -12.18 -14.46
N VAL A 238 7.01 -13.24 -14.49
CA VAL A 238 6.92 -14.36 -13.53
C VAL A 238 8.19 -14.44 -12.71
N ILE A 239 8.07 -14.32 -11.40
CA ILE A 239 9.14 -14.54 -10.43
C ILE A 239 8.85 -15.87 -9.74
N ALA A 240 9.51 -16.93 -10.20
CA ALA A 240 9.27 -18.28 -9.73
C ALA A 240 10.23 -18.67 -8.61
N ASN A 241 9.80 -19.59 -7.75
CA ASN A 241 10.59 -20.08 -6.63
C ASN A 241 11.16 -18.93 -5.78
N CYS A 242 10.35 -17.95 -5.40
CA CYS A 242 10.80 -16.77 -4.66
C CYS A 242 10.50 -16.81 -3.16
N ASP A 243 10.14 -17.98 -2.62
CA ASP A 243 9.69 -18.15 -1.23
C ASP A 243 10.76 -18.72 -0.29
N GLN A 244 12.04 -18.48 -0.56
CA GLN A 244 13.08 -18.89 0.41
C GLN A 244 12.98 -18.06 1.70
N PRO A 245 13.31 -18.62 2.87
CA PRO A 245 13.39 -17.85 4.12
C PRO A 245 14.20 -16.56 3.97
N GLY A 246 13.58 -15.42 4.28
CA GLY A 246 14.20 -14.10 4.17
C GLY A 246 14.16 -13.46 2.78
N SER A 247 13.46 -14.07 1.82
CA SER A 247 13.30 -13.51 0.48
C SER A 247 12.59 -12.17 0.48
N ARG A 248 12.96 -11.31 -0.47
CA ARG A 248 12.37 -10.00 -0.70
C ARG A 248 12.10 -9.80 -2.19
N VAL A 249 10.91 -9.31 -2.51
CA VAL A 249 10.60 -8.69 -3.80
C VAL A 249 10.16 -7.27 -3.53
N LEU A 250 10.94 -6.30 -4.02
CA LEU A 250 10.66 -4.88 -3.92
C LEU A 250 10.20 -4.36 -5.27
N MET A 251 9.05 -3.71 -5.30
CA MET A 251 8.55 -3.00 -6.48
C MET A 251 8.35 -1.54 -6.11
N ASP A 252 8.98 -0.64 -6.85
CA ASP A 252 8.80 0.80 -6.70
C ASP A 252 8.39 1.43 -8.02
N GLN A 253 7.29 2.16 -8.00
CA GLN A 253 6.65 2.73 -9.19
C GLN A 253 6.32 1.71 -10.31
N PRO A 254 5.90 0.45 -10.03
CA PRO A 254 5.37 -0.41 -11.08
C PRO A 254 4.03 0.14 -11.57
N ASN A 255 3.75 -0.02 -12.87
CA ASN A 255 2.46 0.34 -13.45
C ASN A 255 1.90 -0.86 -14.21
N VAL A 256 0.85 -1.47 -13.68
CA VAL A 256 0.16 -2.62 -14.30
C VAL A 256 -1.22 -2.18 -14.78
N ALA A 257 -1.52 -2.36 -16.05
CA ALA A 257 -2.82 -1.94 -16.60
C ALA A 257 -3.38 -2.95 -17.62
N THR A 258 -4.71 -2.99 -17.78
CA THR A 258 -5.36 -3.78 -18.83
C THR A 258 -5.02 -5.28 -18.74
N CYS A 259 -5.31 -5.90 -17.59
CA CYS A 259 -5.07 -7.33 -17.36
C CYS A 259 -6.40 -8.09 -17.41
N LYS A 260 -6.47 -9.14 -18.25
CA LYS A 260 -7.70 -9.94 -18.38
C LYS A 260 -8.04 -10.74 -17.13
N GLU A 261 -7.05 -11.08 -16.31
CA GLU A 261 -7.21 -11.88 -15.10
C GLU A 261 -6.72 -11.11 -13.87
N VAL A 262 -5.42 -11.09 -13.61
CA VAL A 262 -4.87 -10.48 -12.38
C VAL A 262 -3.75 -9.50 -12.72
N GLY A 263 -3.79 -8.30 -12.13
CA GLY A 263 -2.71 -7.33 -12.21
C GLY A 263 -1.46 -7.82 -11.47
N TYR A 264 -1.55 -7.89 -10.14
CA TYR A 264 -0.51 -8.42 -9.26
C TYR A 264 -1.00 -9.70 -8.57
N LEU A 265 -0.32 -10.81 -8.82
CA LEU A 265 -0.64 -12.11 -8.23
C LEU A 265 0.52 -12.57 -7.32
N VAL A 266 0.28 -12.59 -6.02
CA VAL A 266 1.19 -13.21 -5.04
C VAL A 266 0.64 -14.58 -4.71
N ASP A 267 1.34 -15.64 -5.12
CA ASP A 267 0.79 -16.99 -5.17
C ASP A 267 1.59 -17.97 -4.30
N GLY A 268 1.09 -18.22 -3.08
CA GLY A 268 1.54 -19.31 -2.23
C GLY A 268 2.83 -19.03 -1.45
N LEU A 269 3.10 -17.76 -1.09
CA LEU A 269 4.31 -17.38 -0.37
C LEU A 269 4.10 -17.44 1.16
N ASP A 270 4.99 -18.14 1.87
CA ASP A 270 5.00 -18.26 3.34
C ASP A 270 6.16 -17.51 4.02
N ASN A 271 7.14 -17.05 3.24
CA ASN A 271 8.42 -16.56 3.74
C ASN A 271 8.84 -15.24 3.12
N ALA A 272 8.40 -14.96 1.89
CA ALA A 272 8.83 -13.79 1.15
C ALA A 272 8.14 -12.49 1.63
N GLU A 273 8.94 -11.44 1.78
CA GLU A 273 8.45 -10.06 1.90
C GLU A 273 8.21 -9.48 0.51
N VAL A 274 6.96 -9.17 0.18
CA VAL A 274 6.57 -8.48 -1.04
C VAL A 274 6.19 -7.05 -0.68
N ALA A 275 7.04 -6.11 -1.06
CA ALA A 275 6.85 -4.70 -0.79
C ALA A 275 6.63 -3.91 -2.08
N MET A 276 5.54 -3.15 -2.10
CA MET A 276 5.04 -2.43 -3.27
C MET A 276 4.88 -0.95 -2.92
N CYS A 277 5.70 -0.09 -3.52
CA CYS A 277 5.71 1.35 -3.29
C CYS A 277 5.25 2.08 -4.55
N ASN A 278 4.38 3.08 -4.37
CA ASN A 278 3.94 3.99 -5.44
C ASN A 278 3.37 3.26 -6.66
N ILE A 279 2.62 2.17 -6.45
CA ILE A 279 2.17 1.31 -7.55
C ILE A 279 0.98 1.91 -8.31
N ASN A 280 0.77 1.46 -9.54
CA ASN A 280 -0.52 1.58 -10.22
C ASN A 280 -1.06 0.19 -10.59
N HIS A 281 -2.37 -0.04 -10.39
CA HIS A 281 -3.14 -1.10 -11.05
C HIS A 281 -4.46 -0.60 -11.62
N SER A 282 -4.67 -0.76 -12.93
CA SER A 282 -5.93 -0.37 -13.56
C SER A 282 -6.48 -1.35 -14.59
N ASP A 283 -7.79 -1.28 -14.83
CA ASP A 283 -8.47 -2.00 -15.91
C ASP A 283 -8.20 -3.51 -15.86
N CYS A 284 -8.14 -4.07 -14.65
CA CYS A 284 -7.94 -5.50 -14.41
C CYS A 284 -9.26 -6.17 -14.00
N ASP A 285 -9.43 -7.47 -14.29
CA ASP A 285 -10.51 -8.23 -13.65
C ASP A 285 -10.31 -8.26 -12.12
N ILE A 286 -9.09 -8.59 -11.69
CA ILE A 286 -8.63 -8.44 -10.31
C ILE A 286 -7.37 -7.60 -10.28
N GLY A 287 -7.36 -6.50 -9.53
CA GLY A 287 -6.19 -5.63 -9.36
C GLY A 287 -5.04 -6.36 -8.68
N VAL A 288 -5.26 -6.82 -7.45
CA VAL A 288 -4.29 -7.53 -6.62
C VAL A 288 -4.94 -8.74 -5.97
N LYS A 289 -4.31 -9.90 -6.12
CA LYS A 289 -4.70 -11.16 -5.47
C LYS A 289 -3.54 -11.71 -4.65
N VAL A 290 -3.79 -11.99 -3.38
CA VAL A 290 -2.81 -12.64 -2.49
C VAL A 290 -3.35 -13.99 -2.04
N VAL A 291 -2.63 -15.04 -2.40
CA VAL A 291 -2.89 -16.42 -1.99
C VAL A 291 -1.84 -16.81 -0.96
N GLY A 292 -2.27 -17.20 0.24
CA GLY A 292 -1.38 -17.67 1.30
C GLY A 292 -0.67 -18.97 0.91
N GLY A 293 0.55 -19.17 1.43
CA GLY A 293 1.27 -20.43 1.27
C GLY A 293 0.70 -21.56 2.14
N ALA A 294 1.43 -22.68 2.17
CA ALA A 294 1.01 -23.88 2.89
C ALA A 294 0.87 -23.64 4.40
N LEU A 295 1.79 -22.86 5.01
CA LEU A 295 1.70 -22.53 6.43
C LEU A 295 0.48 -21.65 6.72
N ALA A 296 0.27 -20.60 5.92
CA ALA A 296 -0.87 -19.70 6.08
C ALA A 296 -2.22 -20.43 5.93
N ARG A 297 -2.32 -21.35 4.95
CA ARG A 297 -3.52 -22.18 4.73
C ARG A 297 -3.86 -23.04 5.95
N GLU A 298 -2.84 -23.61 6.58
CA GLU A 298 -2.98 -24.41 7.81
C GLU A 298 -3.21 -23.56 9.07
N GLY A 299 -3.22 -22.23 8.96
CA GLY A 299 -3.33 -21.31 10.11
C GLY A 299 -2.08 -21.27 10.98
N LYS A 300 -0.93 -21.67 10.45
CA LYS A 300 0.37 -21.57 11.11
C LYS A 300 0.99 -20.21 10.83
N ASP A 301 1.91 -19.80 11.71
CA ASP A 301 2.65 -18.56 11.54
C ASP A 301 3.45 -18.58 10.22
N SER A 302 3.06 -17.69 9.32
CA SER A 302 3.78 -17.38 8.09
C SER A 302 4.55 -16.08 8.28
N ARG A 303 5.79 -16.06 7.79
CA ARG A 303 6.62 -14.84 7.77
C ARG A 303 6.43 -14.06 6.48
N GLY A 304 5.70 -14.62 5.51
CA GLY A 304 5.40 -14.03 4.22
C GLY A 304 4.41 -12.88 4.35
N THR A 305 4.66 -11.79 3.63
CA THR A 305 3.92 -10.55 3.82
C THR A 305 3.76 -9.83 2.51
N THR A 306 2.56 -9.34 2.21
CA THR A 306 2.34 -8.47 1.05
C THR A 306 1.87 -7.10 1.53
N THR A 307 2.61 -6.05 1.19
CA THR A 307 2.29 -4.68 1.60
C THR A 307 2.42 -3.71 0.44
N ILE A 308 1.34 -2.97 0.21
CA ILE A 308 1.29 -1.81 -0.68
C ILE A 308 1.38 -0.58 0.21
N PHE A 309 2.45 0.20 0.04
CA PHE A 309 2.72 1.38 0.87
C PHE A 309 2.07 2.65 0.33
N SER A 310 1.83 2.71 -0.97
CA SER A 310 1.18 3.83 -1.64
C SER A 310 0.87 3.49 -3.09
N GLY A 311 -0.03 4.26 -3.70
CA GLY A 311 -0.25 4.16 -5.14
C GLY A 311 -1.59 4.72 -5.63
N SER A 312 -1.96 4.26 -6.81
CA SER A 312 -3.26 4.53 -7.43
C SER A 312 -3.83 3.26 -8.05
N SER A 313 -5.14 3.27 -8.24
CA SER A 313 -5.85 2.22 -8.94
C SER A 313 -7.11 2.75 -9.60
N SER A 314 -7.58 2.09 -10.64
CA SER A 314 -8.82 2.50 -11.30
C SER A 314 -9.45 1.37 -12.11
N ASN A 315 -10.76 1.44 -12.30
CA ASN A 315 -11.49 0.58 -13.26
C ASN A 315 -11.26 -0.94 -13.16
N ASN A 316 -10.80 -1.44 -12.01
CA ASN A 316 -10.76 -2.88 -11.78
C ASN A 316 -12.17 -3.38 -11.48
N ARG A 317 -12.55 -4.58 -11.96
CA ARG A 317 -13.83 -5.20 -11.53
C ARG A 317 -13.82 -5.40 -10.02
N ILE A 318 -12.70 -5.91 -9.48
CA ILE A 318 -12.37 -5.95 -8.06
C ILE A 318 -10.91 -5.52 -7.89
N SER A 319 -10.62 -4.63 -6.94
CA SER A 319 -9.24 -4.18 -6.69
C SER A 319 -8.47 -5.17 -5.83
N TYR A 320 -9.09 -5.76 -4.81
CA TYR A 320 -8.40 -6.61 -3.84
C TYR A 320 -9.21 -7.87 -3.51
N THR A 321 -8.52 -9.01 -3.50
CA THR A 321 -9.06 -10.28 -3.00
C THR A 321 -7.96 -11.13 -2.36
N LEU A 322 -8.37 -12.04 -1.47
CA LEU A 322 -7.49 -12.94 -0.73
C LEU A 322 -7.94 -14.40 -0.91
N ALA A 323 -7.01 -15.33 -0.78
CA ALA A 323 -7.31 -16.75 -0.67
C ALA A 323 -6.31 -17.45 0.25
N ASP A 324 -6.69 -18.64 0.75
CA ASP A 324 -5.82 -19.58 1.45
C ASP A 324 -4.99 -18.99 2.61
N GLY A 325 -5.57 -18.07 3.39
CA GLY A 325 -4.87 -17.43 4.50
C GLY A 325 -3.99 -16.25 4.11
N GLY A 326 -4.15 -15.70 2.90
CA GLY A 326 -3.40 -14.55 2.41
C GLY A 326 -3.47 -13.34 3.35
N VAL A 327 -2.36 -12.59 3.44
CA VAL A 327 -2.24 -11.38 4.27
C VAL A 327 -1.84 -10.21 3.39
N LEU A 328 -2.70 -9.18 3.32
CA LEU A 328 -2.47 -7.98 2.53
C LEU A 328 -2.71 -6.72 3.35
N VAL A 329 -1.71 -5.85 3.35
CA VAL A 329 -1.81 -4.48 3.89
C VAL A 329 -1.75 -3.50 2.73
N VAL A 330 -2.71 -2.60 2.65
CA VAL A 330 -2.82 -1.56 1.62
C VAL A 330 -2.84 -0.20 2.30
N ARG A 331 -1.93 0.67 1.91
CA ARG A 331 -1.83 2.04 2.42
C ARG A 331 -1.88 3.03 1.29
N ASP A 332 -2.47 4.19 1.57
CA ASP A 332 -2.29 5.42 0.80
C ASP A 332 -2.63 5.25 -0.71
N ILE A 333 -3.80 4.66 -0.98
CA ILE A 333 -4.31 4.38 -2.32
C ILE A 333 -5.43 5.33 -2.72
N TRP A 334 -5.33 5.88 -3.93
CA TRP A 334 -6.48 6.44 -4.63
C TRP A 334 -7.10 5.39 -5.57
N TYR A 335 -8.36 5.03 -5.39
CA TYR A 335 -9.14 4.21 -6.31
C TYR A 335 -10.28 5.02 -6.93
N GLU A 336 -10.41 4.95 -8.26
CA GLU A 336 -11.57 5.53 -8.93
C GLU A 336 -12.10 4.71 -10.12
N SER A 337 -13.42 4.57 -10.18
CA SER A 337 -14.09 4.06 -11.36
C SER A 337 -15.44 4.72 -11.62
N GLY A 338 -15.66 5.11 -12.87
CA GLY A 338 -16.97 5.52 -13.37
C GLY A 338 -17.86 4.37 -13.84
N SER A 339 -17.37 3.12 -13.84
CA SER A 339 -18.10 1.97 -14.40
C SER A 339 -18.14 0.73 -13.51
N GLN A 340 -17.12 0.53 -12.66
CA GLN A 340 -17.00 -0.64 -11.81
C GLN A 340 -17.55 -0.36 -10.40
N PRO A 341 -18.53 -1.13 -9.93
CA PRO A 341 -19.10 -0.93 -8.59
C PRO A 341 -18.28 -1.60 -7.49
N GLY A 342 -17.49 -2.62 -7.80
CA GLY A 342 -16.76 -3.44 -6.84
C GLY A 342 -15.35 -2.91 -6.55
N PHE A 343 -14.92 -3.05 -5.29
CA PHE A 343 -13.58 -2.67 -4.85
C PHE A 343 -12.91 -3.79 -4.06
N LEU A 344 -13.61 -4.37 -3.09
CA LEU A 344 -13.08 -5.41 -2.19
C LEU A 344 -14.03 -6.62 -2.17
N ASP A 345 -13.50 -7.81 -2.41
CA ASP A 345 -14.24 -9.07 -2.34
C ASP A 345 -13.43 -10.13 -1.60
N LEU A 346 -13.85 -10.47 -0.38
CA LEU A 346 -13.14 -11.33 0.54
C LEU A 346 -13.99 -12.53 0.95
N SER A 347 -13.42 -13.72 0.80
CA SER A 347 -14.00 -14.98 1.26
C SER A 347 -12.94 -15.98 1.67
N GLY A 348 -13.36 -17.06 2.33
CA GLY A 348 -12.46 -18.08 2.83
C GLY A 348 -11.71 -17.58 4.06
N LYS A 349 -10.37 -17.53 4.01
CA LYS A 349 -9.52 -17.21 5.17
C LYS A 349 -8.45 -16.20 4.81
N GLY A 350 -8.19 -15.23 5.70
CA GLY A 350 -7.08 -14.29 5.51
C GLY A 350 -7.09 -13.08 6.45
N ARG A 351 -6.18 -12.14 6.19
CA ARG A 351 -6.14 -10.83 6.84
C ARG A 351 -5.99 -9.71 5.83
N PHE A 352 -6.88 -8.73 5.88
CA PHE A 352 -6.86 -7.56 5.01
C PHE A 352 -6.81 -6.29 5.84
N THR A 353 -5.93 -5.36 5.49
CA THR A 353 -5.88 -4.02 6.08
C THR A 353 -5.86 -2.96 4.98
N LEU A 354 -6.72 -1.96 5.08
CA LEU A 354 -6.68 -0.73 4.29
C LEU A 354 -6.51 0.46 5.23
N ASN A 355 -5.50 1.31 4.99
CA ASN A 355 -5.25 2.51 5.81
C ASN A 355 -4.97 3.72 4.91
N GLY A 356 -5.83 4.74 5.01
CA GLY A 356 -5.69 5.97 4.24
C GLY A 356 -5.97 5.73 2.75
N ALA A 357 -7.24 5.80 2.35
CA ALA A 357 -7.59 5.59 0.95
C ALA A 357 -8.73 6.52 0.49
N MET A 358 -8.78 6.79 -0.81
CA MET A 358 -9.99 7.20 -1.51
C MET A 358 -10.52 6.00 -2.28
N VAL A 359 -11.80 5.67 -2.12
CA VAL A 359 -12.47 4.60 -2.84
C VAL A 359 -13.73 5.16 -3.49
N ALA A 360 -13.60 5.51 -4.78
CA ALA A 360 -14.67 5.98 -5.64
C ALA A 360 -15.19 4.85 -6.53
N THR A 361 -16.35 4.27 -6.23
CA THR A 361 -16.96 3.25 -7.10
C THR A 361 -18.13 3.81 -7.90
N ALA A 362 -18.47 3.14 -9.00
CA ALA A 362 -19.74 3.38 -9.68
C ALA A 362 -20.90 2.89 -8.81
N ALA A 363 -22.00 3.64 -8.77
CA ALA A 363 -23.20 3.21 -8.07
C ALA A 363 -24.00 2.23 -8.94
N LYS A 364 -24.18 0.99 -8.46
CA LYS A 364 -25.03 -0.01 -9.12
C LYS A 364 -25.84 -0.80 -8.10
N ASP A 365 -27.14 -0.93 -8.35
CA ASP A 365 -28.06 -1.60 -7.44
C ASP A 365 -27.65 -3.07 -7.25
N ASN A 366 -27.74 -3.56 -6.02
CA ASN A 366 -27.44 -4.95 -5.60
C ASN A 366 -26.00 -5.44 -5.84
N ILE A 367 -25.05 -4.58 -6.19
CA ILE A 367 -23.63 -4.96 -6.28
C ILE A 367 -22.86 -4.19 -5.21
N PRO A 368 -22.35 -4.87 -4.17
CA PRO A 368 -21.59 -4.23 -3.11
C PRO A 368 -20.24 -3.72 -3.61
N ALA A 369 -19.82 -2.57 -3.08
CA ALA A 369 -18.45 -2.07 -3.25
C ALA A 369 -17.47 -2.87 -2.38
N ILE A 370 -17.93 -3.26 -1.19
CA ILE A 370 -17.21 -4.12 -0.27
C ILE A 370 -18.09 -5.32 0.05
N ASN A 371 -17.59 -6.50 -0.30
CA ASN A 371 -18.23 -7.78 -0.04
C ASN A 371 -17.30 -8.62 0.83
N ILE A 372 -17.75 -8.99 2.02
CA ILE A 372 -17.05 -9.91 2.92
C ILE A 372 -18.02 -11.05 3.20
N HIS A 373 -17.71 -12.24 2.71
CA HIS A 373 -18.64 -13.36 2.80
C HIS A 373 -17.94 -14.69 3.10
N ASP A 374 -18.56 -15.54 3.92
CA ASP A 374 -18.02 -16.86 4.27
C ASP A 374 -16.55 -16.77 4.74
N PHE A 375 -16.28 -15.79 5.60
CA PHE A 375 -14.92 -15.34 5.91
C PHE A 375 -14.48 -15.69 7.34
N ASP A 376 -13.27 -16.23 7.44
CA ASP A 376 -12.51 -16.54 8.66
C ASP A 376 -11.25 -15.66 8.73
N GLY A 377 -11.27 -14.62 9.57
CA GLY A 377 -10.09 -13.78 9.77
C GLY A 377 -10.40 -12.33 10.11
N GLN A 378 -9.47 -11.44 9.74
CA GLN A 378 -9.51 -10.03 10.14
C GLN A 378 -9.58 -9.09 8.93
N VAL A 379 -10.48 -8.12 9.00
CA VAL A 379 -10.58 -7.02 8.02
C VAL A 379 -10.53 -5.69 8.76
N THR A 380 -9.52 -4.88 8.49
CA THR A 380 -9.30 -3.58 9.13
C THR A 380 -9.34 -2.45 8.10
N LEU A 381 -10.25 -1.50 8.25
CA LEU A 381 -10.45 -0.37 7.35
C LEU A 381 -10.31 0.94 8.14
N LEU A 382 -9.20 1.64 7.92
CA LEU A 382 -8.77 2.81 8.70
C LEU A 382 -8.75 4.03 7.81
N THR A 383 -9.26 5.17 8.31
CA THR A 383 -9.05 6.50 7.69
C THR A 383 -9.29 6.53 6.18
N SER A 384 -10.25 5.73 5.72
CA SER A 384 -10.54 5.53 4.31
C SER A 384 -11.86 6.20 3.96
N ILE A 385 -11.91 6.81 2.78
CA ILE A 385 -13.10 7.42 2.22
C ILE A 385 -13.72 6.42 1.26
N PHE A 386 -14.96 6.04 1.51
CA PHE A 386 -15.76 5.22 0.62
C PHE A 386 -16.89 6.06 0.05
N HIS A 387 -16.96 6.17 -1.27
CA HIS A 387 -18.04 6.87 -1.95
C HIS A 387 -18.47 6.16 -3.23
N SER A 388 -19.76 6.29 -3.56
CA SER A 388 -20.36 5.72 -4.76
C SER A 388 -21.21 6.79 -5.43
N GLY A 389 -20.55 7.80 -6.00
CA GLY A 389 -21.18 9.05 -6.45
C GLY A 389 -21.86 9.79 -5.29
N CYS A 390 -23.17 10.08 -5.42
CA CYS A 390 -23.97 10.77 -4.40
C CYS A 390 -24.89 9.82 -3.59
N LYS A 391 -24.62 8.50 -3.61
CA LYS A 391 -25.43 7.49 -2.92
C LYS A 391 -24.66 6.85 -1.75
N ALA A 392 -25.39 6.10 -0.94
CA ALA A 392 -24.82 5.24 0.09
C ALA A 392 -23.93 4.18 -0.57
N VAL A 393 -22.79 3.86 0.06
CA VAL A 393 -21.89 2.82 -0.43
C VAL A 393 -22.42 1.47 0.03
N PRO A 394 -22.76 0.55 -0.89
CA PRO A 394 -23.24 -0.77 -0.49
C PRO A 394 -22.07 -1.60 0.08
N ILE A 395 -22.15 -1.92 1.36
CA ILE A 395 -21.22 -2.79 2.09
C ILE A 395 -22.00 -3.98 2.63
N ARG A 396 -21.59 -5.19 2.26
CA ARG A 396 -22.20 -6.44 2.69
C ARG A 396 -21.20 -7.30 3.46
N ILE A 397 -21.66 -7.80 4.59
CA ILE A 397 -20.95 -8.72 5.47
C ILE A 397 -21.89 -9.90 5.76
N SER A 398 -21.43 -11.12 5.52
CA SER A 398 -22.22 -12.33 5.76
C SER A 398 -21.38 -13.58 6.00
N GLY A 399 -21.91 -14.57 6.71
CA GLY A 399 -21.21 -15.86 6.92
C GLY A 399 -19.87 -15.74 7.66
N LEU A 400 -19.68 -14.73 8.52
CA LEU A 400 -18.50 -14.61 9.37
C LEU A 400 -18.39 -15.78 10.37
N SER A 401 -17.19 -16.35 10.49
CA SER A 401 -16.86 -17.29 11.57
C SER A 401 -16.89 -16.62 12.96
N GLU A 402 -16.98 -17.40 14.04
CA GLU A 402 -17.06 -16.89 15.43
C GLU A 402 -15.83 -16.05 15.84
N GLN A 403 -14.68 -16.34 15.25
CA GLN A 403 -13.41 -15.65 15.48
C GLN A 403 -13.17 -14.45 14.56
N SER A 404 -14.00 -14.29 13.52
CA SER A 404 -13.80 -13.23 12.53
C SER A 404 -14.07 -11.85 13.10
N MET A 405 -13.28 -10.87 12.65
CA MET A 405 -13.41 -9.48 13.05
C MET A 405 -13.34 -8.55 11.85
N VAL A 406 -14.31 -7.63 11.75
CA VAL A 406 -14.32 -6.53 10.78
C VAL A 406 -14.35 -5.22 11.53
N LEU A 407 -13.36 -4.35 11.29
CA LEU A 407 -13.23 -3.05 11.93
C LEU A 407 -13.23 -1.93 10.88
N PHE A 408 -14.16 -0.99 11.03
CA PHE A 408 -14.12 0.33 10.41
C PHE A 408 -13.77 1.35 11.49
N LEU A 409 -12.61 1.98 11.39
CA LEU A 409 -12.14 2.94 12.41
C LEU A 409 -11.78 4.25 11.74
N GLY A 410 -12.44 5.33 12.17
CA GLY A 410 -12.14 6.67 11.66
C GLY A 410 -12.28 6.76 10.14
N SER A 411 -13.26 6.10 9.53
CA SER A 411 -13.48 6.13 8.07
C SER A 411 -14.63 7.07 7.71
N GLN A 412 -14.69 7.46 6.43
CA GLN A 412 -15.73 8.33 5.89
C GLN A 412 -16.55 7.59 4.85
N PHE A 413 -17.88 7.71 4.93
CA PHE A 413 -18.81 7.09 3.99
C PHE A 413 -19.56 8.12 3.13
N GLY A 414 -20.05 7.67 1.98
CA GLY A 414 -20.90 8.44 1.06
C GLY A 414 -22.18 8.97 1.72
N MET A 415 -22.94 9.76 0.96
CA MET A 415 -24.21 10.33 1.44
C MET A 415 -25.24 9.23 1.74
N GLY A 416 -26.09 9.47 2.75
CA GLY A 416 -27.17 8.56 3.14
C GLY A 416 -26.94 7.91 4.51
N ASP A 417 -27.90 7.11 4.96
CA ASP A 417 -27.76 6.33 6.19
C ASP A 417 -26.72 5.23 5.99
N PHE A 418 -25.59 5.36 6.67
CA PHE A 418 -24.58 4.32 6.68
C PHE A 418 -24.93 3.28 7.75
N ALA A 419 -25.15 2.06 7.29
CA ALA A 419 -25.10 0.85 8.10
C ALA A 419 -24.63 -0.29 7.19
N PRO A 420 -23.56 -1.02 7.53
CA PRO A 420 -23.21 -2.22 6.78
C PRO A 420 -24.36 -3.23 6.90
N VAL A 421 -24.69 -3.91 5.80
CA VAL A 421 -25.67 -5.00 5.82
C VAL A 421 -24.95 -6.24 6.35
N VAL A 422 -25.33 -6.66 7.55
CA VAL A 422 -24.75 -7.79 8.30
C VAL A 422 -25.80 -8.91 8.36
N GLU A 423 -25.50 -10.09 7.82
CA GLU A 423 -26.46 -11.20 7.68
C GLU A 423 -25.86 -12.55 8.11
N GLY A 424 -26.50 -13.21 9.08
CA GLY A 424 -26.13 -14.59 9.46
C GLY A 424 -24.72 -14.74 10.06
N ASP A 425 -24.16 -13.63 10.57
CA ASP A 425 -22.78 -13.57 11.07
C ASP A 425 -22.64 -14.03 12.51
N LYS A 426 -21.57 -14.77 12.80
CA LYS A 426 -21.16 -15.13 14.17
C LYS A 426 -19.96 -14.31 14.66
N GLY A 427 -19.27 -13.62 13.76
CA GLY A 427 -18.11 -12.79 14.06
C GLY A 427 -18.48 -11.42 14.62
N LYS A 428 -17.47 -10.59 14.86
CA LYS A 428 -17.63 -9.22 15.37
C LYS A 428 -17.48 -8.20 14.25
N VAL A 429 -18.42 -7.26 14.19
CA VAL A 429 -18.34 -6.07 13.33
C VAL A 429 -18.29 -4.84 14.23
N VAL A 430 -17.26 -4.02 14.07
CA VAL A 430 -17.07 -2.78 14.83
C VAL A 430 -16.97 -1.61 13.85
N VAL A 431 -17.77 -0.59 14.08
CA VAL A 431 -17.68 0.72 13.41
C VAL A 431 -17.49 1.75 14.51
N ALA A 432 -16.40 2.52 14.47
CA ALA A 432 -16.10 3.50 15.49
C ALA A 432 -15.45 4.76 14.92
N GLU A 433 -15.80 5.92 15.47
CA GLU A 433 -15.18 7.23 15.13
C GLU A 433 -15.35 7.62 13.65
N CYS A 434 -16.33 7.03 12.95
CA CYS A 434 -16.59 7.25 11.54
C CYS A 434 -17.48 8.47 11.29
N VAL A 435 -17.43 9.00 10.08
CA VAL A 435 -18.27 10.11 9.62
C VAL A 435 -18.92 9.78 8.27
N ARG A 436 -19.92 10.55 7.87
CA ARG A 436 -20.52 10.48 6.53
C ARG A 436 -20.54 11.85 5.86
N PHE A 437 -20.52 11.86 4.53
CA PHE A 437 -20.78 13.07 3.76
C PHE A 437 -22.22 13.56 3.94
N THR A 438 -22.39 14.87 4.07
CA THR A 438 -23.71 15.52 4.05
C THR A 438 -23.91 16.29 2.75
N GLN A 439 -25.18 16.58 2.45
CA GLN A 439 -25.52 17.41 1.29
C GLN A 439 -24.88 18.80 1.43
N GLY A 440 -24.26 19.29 0.35
CA GLY A 440 -23.51 20.55 0.37
C GLY A 440 -22.03 20.41 0.72
N GLY A 441 -21.53 19.17 0.83
CA GLY A 441 -20.09 18.89 0.98
C GLY A 441 -19.59 18.91 2.43
N GLY A 442 -20.50 18.91 3.41
CA GLY A 442 -20.14 18.80 4.81
C GLY A 442 -19.92 17.36 5.26
N ALA A 443 -19.72 17.16 6.57
CA ALA A 443 -19.68 15.85 7.18
C ALA A 443 -20.36 15.84 8.56
N GLU A 444 -20.83 14.67 8.97
CA GLU A 444 -21.37 14.44 10.32
C GLU A 444 -21.02 13.05 10.85
N PRO A 445 -21.00 12.84 12.17
CA PRO A 445 -20.69 11.55 12.76
C PRO A 445 -21.66 10.44 12.34
N VAL A 446 -21.13 9.24 12.21
CA VAL A 446 -21.88 7.99 12.08
C VAL A 446 -21.98 7.35 13.46
N ALA A 447 -23.13 6.75 13.78
CA ALA A 447 -23.30 6.03 15.04
C ALA A 447 -22.36 4.81 15.09
N ASP A 448 -21.69 4.64 16.24
CA ASP A 448 -20.85 3.47 16.45
C ASP A 448 -21.67 2.17 16.45
N ILE A 449 -21.08 1.10 15.93
CA ILE A 449 -21.67 -0.25 15.87
C ILE A 449 -20.71 -1.22 16.56
N GLY A 450 -21.24 -2.12 17.38
CA GLY A 450 -20.44 -3.06 18.15
C GLY A 450 -19.70 -2.38 19.32
N THR A 451 -18.72 -3.08 19.89
CA THR A 451 -17.92 -2.57 21.01
C THR A 451 -16.47 -2.42 20.58
N ALA A 452 -15.97 -1.18 20.55
CA ALA A 452 -14.57 -0.86 20.32
C ALA A 452 -13.75 -1.11 21.60
N ASP A 453 -13.51 -2.38 21.92
CA ASP A 453 -12.65 -2.75 23.04
C ASP A 453 -11.18 -2.37 22.76
N PRO A 454 -10.47 -1.76 23.74
CA PRO A 454 -9.07 -1.37 23.58
C PRO A 454 -8.13 -2.46 23.07
N GLU A 455 -8.28 -3.69 23.54
CA GLU A 455 -7.42 -4.81 23.13
C GLU A 455 -7.81 -5.32 21.73
N ILE A 456 -9.11 -5.30 21.37
CA ILE A 456 -9.56 -5.57 20.00
C ILE A 456 -8.96 -4.54 19.03
N ILE A 457 -9.02 -3.25 19.35
CA ILE A 457 -8.48 -2.20 18.47
C ILE A 457 -6.97 -2.39 18.31
N LYS A 458 -6.22 -2.59 19.40
CA LYS A 458 -4.78 -2.92 19.32
C LYS A 458 -4.51 -4.13 18.42
N GLN A 459 -5.27 -5.21 18.59
CA GLN A 459 -5.13 -6.42 17.78
C GLN A 459 -5.35 -6.13 16.30
N MET A 460 -6.43 -5.42 15.95
CA MET A 460 -6.79 -5.09 14.56
C MET A 460 -5.79 -4.11 13.91
N LEU A 461 -5.04 -3.36 14.70
CA LEU A 461 -3.97 -2.46 14.23
C LEU A 461 -2.61 -3.12 14.09
N THR A 462 -2.43 -4.37 14.52
CA THR A 462 -1.12 -5.07 14.49
C THR A 462 -0.46 -5.03 13.11
N ASP A 463 -1.24 -5.32 12.06
CA ASP A 463 -0.73 -5.28 10.68
C ASP A 463 -0.41 -3.87 10.19
N THR A 464 -1.09 -2.85 10.71
CA THR A 464 -0.74 -1.46 10.40
C THR A 464 0.53 -1.04 11.13
N ARG A 465 0.75 -1.48 12.38
CA ARG A 465 1.90 -1.06 13.19
C ARG A 465 3.19 -1.81 12.86
N GLY A 466 3.08 -3.06 12.40
CA GLY A 466 4.23 -3.95 12.13
C GLY A 466 4.84 -3.85 10.73
N ARG A 467 4.47 -2.85 9.91
CA ARG A 467 4.93 -2.75 8.51
C ARG A 467 5.71 -1.46 8.29
N ASP A 468 7.02 -1.58 8.33
CA ASP A 468 7.95 -0.52 7.95
C ASP A 468 8.08 -0.44 6.43
N LEU A 469 8.31 0.77 5.91
CA LEU A 469 8.82 0.93 4.55
C LEU A 469 10.10 0.10 4.36
N PRO A 470 10.33 -0.50 3.18
CA PRO A 470 11.48 -1.35 2.95
C PRO A 470 12.79 -0.62 3.21
N LYS A 471 13.51 -1.02 4.27
CA LYS A 471 14.83 -0.50 4.59
C LYS A 471 15.90 -1.20 3.74
N GLN A 472 16.98 -0.49 3.41
CA GLN A 472 18.16 -1.13 2.85
C GLN A 472 18.73 -2.11 3.88
N ARG A 473 18.65 -3.40 3.58
CA ARG A 473 19.24 -4.47 4.37
C ARG A 473 19.92 -5.47 3.44
N LYS A 474 20.94 -6.15 3.95
CA LYS A 474 21.56 -7.28 3.26
C LYS A 474 20.58 -8.46 3.27
N ILE A 475 20.35 -9.05 2.12
CA ILE A 475 19.62 -10.32 1.97
C ILE A 475 20.63 -11.43 1.71
N GLU A 476 20.42 -12.59 2.34
CA GLU A 476 21.29 -13.77 2.18
C GLU A 476 21.31 -14.26 0.73
N ASP A 477 22.46 -14.78 0.29
CA ASP A 477 22.63 -15.18 -1.12
C ASP A 477 21.76 -16.38 -1.52
N SER A 478 21.28 -17.14 -0.54
CA SER A 478 20.33 -18.24 -0.74
C SER A 478 18.88 -17.80 -0.90
N ALA A 479 18.58 -16.50 -0.77
CA ALA A 479 17.23 -15.96 -0.82
C ALA A 479 17.04 -15.02 -2.02
N THR A 480 15.80 -14.92 -2.49
CA THR A 480 15.46 -13.96 -3.55
C THR A 480 15.58 -12.54 -3.01
N ASP A 481 16.20 -11.65 -3.77
CA ASP A 481 16.25 -10.21 -3.55
C ASP A 481 16.09 -9.53 -4.92
N LEU A 482 14.85 -9.46 -5.40
CA LEU A 482 14.52 -8.94 -6.72
C LEU A 482 13.91 -7.54 -6.60
N ILE A 483 14.37 -6.63 -7.45
CA ILE A 483 13.89 -5.24 -7.49
C ILE A 483 13.29 -4.92 -8.87
N LEU A 484 12.06 -4.40 -8.87
CA LEU A 484 11.42 -3.79 -10.04
C LEU A 484 11.27 -2.29 -9.78
N HIS A 485 11.89 -1.44 -10.58
CA HIS A 485 11.77 0.02 -10.44
C HIS A 485 11.30 0.66 -11.73
N ARG A 486 10.16 1.37 -11.69
CA ARG A 486 9.57 2.05 -12.88
C ARG A 486 9.34 1.09 -14.04
N VAL A 487 8.78 -0.07 -13.75
CA VAL A 487 8.44 -1.11 -14.73
C VAL A 487 6.96 -1.02 -15.07
N GLY A 488 6.66 -0.75 -16.34
CA GLY A 488 5.30 -0.75 -16.87
C GLY A 488 4.94 -2.09 -17.50
N VAL A 489 3.70 -2.53 -17.30
CA VAL A 489 3.14 -3.76 -17.86
C VAL A 489 1.72 -3.47 -18.33
N SER A 490 1.39 -3.77 -19.58
CA SER A 490 0.01 -3.64 -20.04
C SER A 490 -0.43 -4.65 -21.07
N ASN A 491 -1.77 -4.71 -21.25
CA ASN A 491 -2.43 -5.57 -22.22
C ASN A 491 -2.00 -7.02 -22.02
N THR A 492 -2.40 -7.62 -20.91
CA THR A 492 -1.89 -8.92 -20.46
C THR A 492 -3.02 -9.89 -20.13
N ARG A 493 -2.66 -11.16 -19.91
CA ARG A 493 -3.50 -12.07 -19.15
C ARG A 493 -3.31 -11.81 -17.65
N THR A 494 -2.09 -12.05 -17.16
CA THR A 494 -1.64 -11.69 -15.82
C THR A 494 -0.45 -10.72 -15.93
N GLY A 495 -0.43 -9.67 -15.10
CA GLY A 495 0.62 -8.65 -15.12
C GLY A 495 1.94 -9.13 -14.51
N ILE A 496 1.99 -9.18 -13.17
CA ILE A 496 3.17 -9.61 -12.41
C ILE A 496 2.74 -10.73 -11.46
N ARG A 497 3.38 -11.89 -11.59
CA ARG A 497 3.14 -13.08 -10.77
C ARG A 497 4.37 -13.47 -9.98
N LEU A 498 4.21 -13.67 -8.68
CA LEU A 498 5.20 -14.25 -7.79
C LEU A 498 4.71 -15.63 -7.38
N SER A 499 5.57 -16.64 -7.46
CA SER A 499 5.22 -17.99 -7.02
C SER A 499 6.35 -18.66 -6.22
N LYS A 500 5.94 -19.62 -5.40
CA LYS A 500 6.82 -20.63 -4.83
C LYS A 500 7.36 -21.58 -5.90
#